data_AF-A0A8H6NFC9-F1
#
_entry.id   AF-A0A8H6NFC9-F1
#
_cell.length_a   1.000
_cell.length_b   1.000
_cell.length_c   1.000
_cell.angle_alpha   90.00
_cell.angle_beta   90.00
_cell.angle_gamma   90.00
#
_symmetry.space_group_name_H-M   'P 1'
#
loop_
_entity.id
_entity.type
_entity.pdbx_description
1 polymer ?
#
loop_
_entity_poly.entity_id
_entity_poly.type
_entity_poly.pdbx_seq_one_letter_code
_entity_poly.pdbx_strand_id
1 'polypeptide(L)'
;MGSEHIHVVSKQDNTRHADAPPPFNDAAEWGIVPALGLARVTDTTLPSFPVGSRLWGIWPTSSHRVDLRLESVESPTSGLWAETSPHRSRLMAMYNRYQSINLAMTLLPPSGPSSADTSSIHPLGLPHLPWTNKDADLNGAVVVSLSAASKTGRSLAWKLTRNRDRAGGDPMALLQLTSSPQTLASLAESDDQTPSLTITPAAYTDPIDEAAPTRVVVLEFGSPASVLDGFMDALSASAIAPATVLQSKRLGKVQINTSGVRDRGKEAAGAAEYSRASDAAWERYYRENGLGDINLRRLPVSAARRKKENMELIW
;
A
#
# COMPACT_ATOMS: atom_id res chain seq x y z
N MET A 1 -14.40 -18.92 31.07
CA MET A 1 -13.40 -17.83 30.98
C MET A 1 -13.77 -17.00 29.78
N GLY A 2 -14.23 -15.77 30.00
CA GLY A 2 -14.81 -14.91 28.98
C GLY A 2 -13.76 -14.49 27.95
N SER A 3 -14.13 -14.50 26.68
CA SER A 3 -13.33 -13.91 25.61
C SER A 3 -13.14 -12.42 25.88
N GLU A 4 -11.90 -11.95 25.86
CA GLU A 4 -11.54 -10.54 26.00
C GLU A 4 -11.90 -9.78 24.71
N HIS A 5 -12.61 -8.66 24.84
CA HIS A 5 -13.11 -7.88 23.71
C HIS A 5 -12.80 -6.40 23.93
N ILE A 6 -12.39 -5.71 22.86
CA ILE A 6 -12.33 -4.26 22.81
C ILE A 6 -13.45 -3.77 21.89
N HIS A 7 -14.26 -2.82 22.36
CA HIS A 7 -15.21 -2.11 21.54
C HIS A 7 -14.62 -0.76 21.09
N VAL A 8 -14.32 -0.65 19.81
CA VAL A 8 -13.77 0.56 19.21
C VAL A 8 -14.88 1.22 18.38
N VAL A 9 -15.09 2.54 18.50
CA VAL A 9 -16.01 3.23 17.57
C VAL A 9 -15.37 3.27 16.17
N SER A 10 -16.03 2.57 15.26
CA SER A 10 -15.86 2.43 13.80
C SER A 10 -17.11 1.63 13.33
N LYS A 11 -17.84 1.92 12.23
CA LYS A 11 -19.18 1.27 11.95
C LYS A 11 -19.15 -0.25 12.07
N GLN A 12 -19.56 -0.72 13.26
CA GLN A 12 -20.31 -1.89 13.74
C GLN A 12 -20.03 -3.05 12.87
N ASP A 13 -19.22 -3.89 13.50
CA ASP A 13 -18.86 -5.23 13.18
C ASP A 13 -18.30 -5.41 11.77
N ASN A 14 -17.25 -6.22 11.66
CA ASN A 14 -16.81 -6.64 10.33
C ASN A 14 -17.78 -7.66 9.72
N THR A 15 -18.92 -7.90 10.38
CA THR A 15 -20.13 -8.51 9.86
C THR A 15 -21.08 -7.41 9.40
N ARG A 16 -21.63 -7.54 8.19
CA ARG A 16 -22.63 -6.59 7.69
C ARG A 16 -23.83 -6.58 8.63
N HIS A 17 -24.20 -5.41 9.13
CA HIS A 17 -25.42 -5.24 9.91
C HIS A 17 -26.64 -5.62 9.06
N ALA A 18 -27.53 -6.46 9.58
CA ALA A 18 -28.81 -6.78 8.94
C ALA A 18 -29.67 -5.52 8.68
N ASP A 19 -29.37 -4.43 9.40
CA ASP A 19 -30.07 -3.16 9.35
C ASP A 19 -29.50 -2.16 8.34
N ALA A 20 -28.58 -2.57 7.46
CA ALA A 20 -28.15 -1.71 6.36
C ALA A 20 -29.37 -1.32 5.50
N PRO A 21 -29.52 -0.06 5.06
CA PRO A 21 -30.64 0.32 4.23
C PRO A 21 -30.52 -0.34 2.83
N PRO A 22 -31.61 -0.82 2.23
CA PRO A 22 -31.59 -1.26 0.84
C PRO A 22 -31.02 -0.21 -0.13
N PRO A 23 -30.23 -0.60 -1.15
CA PRO A 23 -29.87 -1.98 -1.52
C PRO A 23 -28.64 -2.53 -0.75
N PHE A 24 -28.03 -1.75 0.14
CA PHE A 24 -26.76 -2.11 0.78
C PHE A 24 -26.85 -3.28 1.80
N ASN A 25 -28.06 -3.77 2.08
CA ASN A 25 -28.27 -5.01 2.83
C ASN A 25 -28.14 -6.28 1.96
N ASP A 26 -28.13 -6.18 0.63
CA ASP A 26 -27.88 -7.34 -0.23
C ASP A 26 -26.40 -7.71 -0.20
N ALA A 27 -26.12 -8.82 0.48
CA ALA A 27 -24.77 -9.28 0.69
C ALA A 27 -24.13 -9.95 -0.54
N ALA A 28 -24.93 -10.37 -1.52
CA ALA A 28 -24.43 -10.94 -2.76
C ALA A 28 -23.92 -9.85 -3.72
N GLU A 29 -24.48 -8.64 -3.64
CA GLU A 29 -24.20 -7.54 -4.56
C GLU A 29 -23.27 -6.47 -3.95
N TRP A 30 -23.44 -6.12 -2.67
CA TRP A 30 -22.76 -4.98 -2.05
C TRP A 30 -21.75 -5.39 -1.01
N GLY A 31 -20.63 -4.65 -0.89
CA GLY A 31 -19.60 -4.87 0.12
C GLY A 31 -19.13 -3.62 0.84
N ILE A 32 -18.43 -3.82 1.95
CA ILE A 32 -17.86 -2.72 2.74
C ILE A 32 -16.40 -2.56 2.31
N VAL A 33 -16.08 -1.37 1.79
CA VAL A 33 -14.71 -1.03 1.43
C VAL A 33 -13.90 -0.81 2.72
N PRO A 34 -12.75 -1.48 2.89
CA PRO A 34 -11.87 -1.24 4.01
C PRO A 34 -10.99 0.00 3.74
N ALA A 35 -10.59 0.68 4.80
CA ALA A 35 -9.65 1.79 4.74
C ALA A 35 -8.66 1.78 5.91
N LEU A 36 -7.43 2.23 5.64
CA LEU A 36 -6.50 2.55 6.71
C LEU A 36 -6.94 3.82 7.44
N GLY A 37 -6.89 3.79 8.76
CA GLY A 37 -7.35 4.92 9.56
C GLY A 37 -7.10 4.77 11.06
N LEU A 38 -7.47 5.82 11.78
CA LEU A 38 -7.54 5.82 13.23
C LEU A 38 -8.97 5.51 13.67
N ALA A 39 -9.11 4.63 14.66
CA ALA A 39 -10.34 4.46 15.41
C ALA A 39 -10.10 4.71 16.90
N ARG A 40 -11.17 5.06 17.62
CA ARG A 40 -11.13 5.42 19.04
C ARG A 40 -11.73 4.29 19.87
N VAL A 41 -11.01 3.84 20.87
CA VAL A 41 -11.50 2.87 21.86
C VAL A 41 -12.61 3.53 22.68
N THR A 42 -13.77 2.89 22.74
CA THR A 42 -14.92 3.39 23.50
C THR A 42 -15.30 2.51 24.66
N ASP A 43 -14.94 1.24 24.61
CA ASP A 43 -15.06 0.30 25.71
C ASP A 43 -14.01 -0.82 25.50
N THR A 44 -13.55 -1.45 26.58
CA THR A 44 -12.39 -2.34 26.54
C THR A 44 -12.31 -3.24 27.77
N THR A 45 -12.05 -4.53 27.56
CA THR A 45 -11.59 -5.42 28.64
C THR A 45 -10.06 -5.46 28.76
N LEU A 46 -9.32 -4.87 27.82
CA LEU A 46 -7.86 -4.87 27.80
C LEU A 46 -7.31 -3.61 28.52
N PRO A 47 -6.57 -3.78 29.64
CA PRO A 47 -6.01 -2.66 30.40
C PRO A 47 -5.05 -1.78 29.59
N SER A 48 -4.37 -2.35 28.58
CA SER A 48 -3.46 -1.65 27.69
C SER A 48 -4.13 -0.60 26.80
N PHE A 49 -5.48 -0.59 26.76
CA PHE A 49 -6.26 0.32 25.94
C PHE A 49 -7.33 1.06 26.74
N PRO A 50 -6.97 2.02 27.60
CA PRO A 50 -7.98 2.84 28.29
C PRO A 50 -8.97 3.48 27.30
N VAL A 51 -10.23 3.64 27.71
CA VAL A 51 -11.24 4.33 26.90
C VAL A 51 -10.71 5.69 26.44
N GLY A 52 -10.88 5.98 25.14
CA GLY A 52 -10.36 7.18 24.48
C GLY A 52 -9.04 6.96 23.72
N SER A 53 -8.35 5.84 23.96
CA SER A 53 -7.15 5.42 23.21
C SER A 53 -7.41 5.34 21.71
N ARG A 54 -6.35 5.42 20.91
CA ARG A 54 -6.42 5.36 19.45
C ARG A 54 -5.68 4.15 18.90
N LEU A 55 -6.31 3.49 17.95
CA LEU A 55 -5.74 2.39 17.19
C LEU A 55 -5.63 2.79 15.73
N TRP A 56 -4.45 2.60 15.15
CA TRP A 56 -4.21 2.69 13.72
C TRP A 56 -4.30 1.28 13.10
N GLY A 57 -4.99 1.15 11.97
CA GLY A 57 -5.17 -0.14 11.30
C GLY A 57 -6.16 -0.06 10.15
N ILE A 58 -6.63 -1.21 9.66
CA ILE A 58 -7.64 -1.30 8.62
C ILE A 58 -9.04 -1.41 9.23
N TRP A 59 -9.90 -0.45 8.89
CA TRP A 59 -11.26 -0.33 9.39
C TRP A 59 -12.27 -0.38 8.24
N PRO A 60 -13.49 -0.87 8.46
CA PRO A 60 -14.58 -0.63 7.52
C PRO A 60 -14.81 0.88 7.34
N THR A 61 -15.12 1.37 6.13
CA THR A 61 -15.39 2.82 5.86
C THR A 61 -16.73 3.27 6.44
N SER A 62 -16.72 3.44 7.76
CA SER A 62 -17.90 3.16 8.54
C SER A 62 -17.81 3.88 9.96
N SER A 63 -18.92 4.39 10.58
CA SER A 63 -19.15 5.04 11.93
C SER A 63 -19.92 4.43 13.18
N HIS A 64 -20.68 3.31 13.16
CA HIS A 64 -21.16 2.45 14.27
C HIS A 64 -19.93 1.89 15.12
N ARG A 65 -19.91 0.68 15.75
CA ARG A 65 -18.78 0.13 16.60
C ARG A 65 -18.10 -1.22 16.23
N VAL A 66 -16.82 -1.28 15.87
CA VAL A 66 -16.12 -2.53 15.57
C VAL A 66 -15.60 -3.19 16.84
N ASP A 67 -15.98 -4.45 17.02
CA ASP A 67 -15.45 -5.31 18.07
C ASP A 67 -14.18 -6.00 17.58
N LEU A 68 -13.15 -5.92 18.40
CA LEU A 68 -11.84 -6.49 18.15
C LEU A 68 -11.45 -7.45 19.28
N ARG A 69 -10.85 -8.57 18.91
CA ARG A 69 -10.13 -9.47 19.81
C ARG A 69 -8.64 -9.31 19.52
N LEU A 70 -7.96 -8.56 20.37
CA LEU A 70 -6.56 -8.20 20.16
C LEU A 70 -5.62 -9.02 21.04
N GLU A 71 -4.55 -9.51 20.44
CA GLU A 71 -3.41 -10.10 21.13
C GLU A 71 -2.14 -9.27 20.87
N SER A 72 -1.29 -9.10 21.88
CA SER A 72 -0.04 -8.36 21.73
C SER A 72 0.94 -9.12 20.85
N VAL A 73 1.55 -8.44 19.90
CA VAL A 73 2.60 -9.00 19.04
C VAL A 73 3.95 -8.74 19.68
N GLU A 74 4.78 -9.78 19.78
CA GLU A 74 6.11 -9.81 20.43
C GLU A 74 6.09 -9.57 21.95
N SER A 75 5.53 -8.44 22.39
CA SER A 75 5.38 -8.10 23.80
C SER A 75 4.17 -7.18 24.03
N PRO A 76 3.62 -7.13 25.25
CA PRO A 76 2.55 -6.21 25.61
C PRO A 76 2.90 -4.72 25.47
N THR A 77 4.19 -4.38 25.34
CA THR A 77 4.70 -3.00 25.27
C THR A 77 5.10 -2.57 23.86
N SER A 78 5.07 -3.47 22.87
CA SER A 78 5.46 -3.17 21.48
C SER A 78 4.53 -2.15 20.81
N GLY A 79 3.31 -1.98 21.33
CA GLY A 79 2.26 -1.20 20.70
C GLY A 79 1.69 -1.86 19.44
N LEU A 80 2.12 -3.06 19.08
CA LEU A 80 1.65 -3.83 17.93
C LEU A 80 0.68 -4.93 18.39
N TRP A 81 -0.43 -5.06 17.67
CA TRP A 81 -1.54 -5.93 18.05
C TRP A 81 -2.06 -6.72 16.85
N ALA A 82 -2.41 -7.98 17.08
CA ALA A 82 -3.02 -8.88 16.11
C ALA A 82 -4.50 -9.07 16.43
N GLU A 83 -5.36 -8.91 15.44
CA GLU A 83 -6.79 -9.19 15.54
C GLU A 83 -7.08 -10.67 15.25
N THR A 84 -7.67 -11.36 16.23
CA THR A 84 -7.81 -12.82 16.24
C THR A 84 -9.26 -13.30 16.18
N SER A 85 -10.23 -12.42 15.92
CA SER A 85 -11.63 -12.84 15.75
C SER A 85 -11.77 -13.91 14.66
N PRO A 86 -12.54 -15.00 14.90
CA PRO A 86 -12.64 -16.11 13.94
C PRO A 86 -13.05 -15.71 12.52
N HIS A 87 -13.95 -14.72 12.39
CA HIS A 87 -14.43 -14.23 11.09
C HIS A 87 -13.33 -13.49 10.28
N ARG A 88 -12.26 -13.03 10.94
CA ARG A 88 -11.11 -12.34 10.34
C ARG A 88 -10.00 -13.29 9.88
N SER A 89 -10.04 -14.55 10.30
CA SER A 89 -9.00 -15.56 10.01
C SER A 89 -8.76 -15.80 8.52
N ARG A 90 -9.75 -15.51 7.66
CA ARG A 90 -9.68 -15.68 6.21
C ARG A 90 -9.09 -14.47 5.48
N LEU A 91 -8.89 -13.34 6.17
CA LEU A 91 -8.33 -12.14 5.59
C LEU A 91 -6.80 -12.20 5.59
N MET A 92 -6.16 -11.45 4.70
CA MET A 92 -4.71 -11.32 4.71
C MET A 92 -4.23 -10.66 6.01
N ALA A 93 -3.02 -10.99 6.46
CA ALA A 93 -2.49 -10.55 7.74
C ALA A 93 -2.57 -9.03 7.96
N MET A 94 -2.37 -8.21 6.92
CA MET A 94 -2.44 -6.75 7.04
C MET A 94 -3.80 -6.22 7.52
N TYR A 95 -4.90 -6.95 7.26
CA TYR A 95 -6.24 -6.58 7.73
C TYR A 95 -6.45 -6.82 9.23
N ASN A 96 -5.55 -7.60 9.83
CA ASN A 96 -5.63 -8.05 11.21
C ASN A 96 -4.46 -7.48 12.04
N ARG A 97 -3.85 -6.37 11.61
CA ARG A 97 -2.74 -5.72 12.31
C ARG A 97 -3.16 -4.32 12.73
N TYR A 98 -3.00 -4.04 14.02
CA TYR A 98 -3.28 -2.74 14.61
C TYR A 98 -2.08 -2.23 15.39
N GLN A 99 -1.95 -0.91 15.45
CA GLN A 99 -0.94 -0.23 16.24
C GLN A 99 -1.60 0.74 17.22
N SER A 100 -1.20 0.69 18.49
CA SER A 100 -1.62 1.67 19.47
C SER A 100 -0.88 2.99 19.22
N ILE A 101 -1.64 4.08 19.12
CA ILE A 101 -1.05 5.42 19.11
C ILE A 101 -1.19 5.99 20.51
N ASN A 102 -0.19 5.75 21.34
CA ASN A 102 0.02 6.55 22.54
C ASN A 102 0.74 7.84 22.14
N LEU A 103 0.22 8.99 22.57
CA LEU A 103 0.85 10.31 22.35
C LEU A 103 2.24 10.43 23.04
N ALA A 104 2.66 9.39 23.76
CA ALA A 104 3.92 9.26 24.49
C ALA A 104 4.63 7.92 24.18
N MET A 105 4.78 7.55 22.91
CA MET A 105 5.77 6.51 22.56
C MET A 105 7.15 7.15 22.44
N THR A 106 7.86 7.07 23.56
CA THR A 106 9.29 7.32 23.70
C THR A 106 10.06 6.40 22.76
N LEU A 107 10.97 7.01 21.99
CA LEU A 107 12.01 6.34 21.21
C LEU A 107 12.85 5.47 22.16
N LEU A 108 12.77 4.15 22.03
CA LEU A 108 13.82 3.26 22.52
C LEU A 108 14.39 2.49 21.32
N PRO A 109 15.72 2.52 21.10
CA PRO A 109 16.34 1.73 20.07
C PRO A 109 16.56 0.30 20.60
N PRO A 110 16.13 -0.75 19.88
CA PRO A 110 16.82 -2.03 20.02
C PRO A 110 18.11 -2.01 19.20
N SER A 111 19.22 -2.14 19.91
CA SER A 111 20.54 -2.50 19.39
C SER A 111 20.58 -4.00 19.18
N GLY A 112 20.82 -4.44 17.95
CA GLY A 112 21.09 -5.83 17.61
C GLY A 112 21.78 -5.88 16.24
N PRO A 113 22.79 -6.74 16.05
CA PRO A 113 23.49 -6.81 14.78
C PRO A 113 22.53 -7.36 13.71
N SER A 114 22.30 -6.59 12.65
CA SER A 114 21.60 -7.07 11.46
C SER A 114 22.62 -7.74 10.55
N SER A 115 22.69 -9.07 10.61
CA SER A 115 23.22 -9.87 9.51
C SER A 115 22.02 -10.33 8.68
N ALA A 116 21.48 -9.42 7.86
CA ALA A 116 20.41 -9.79 6.94
C ALA A 116 21.01 -10.60 5.80
N ASP A 117 20.83 -11.91 5.84
CA ASP A 117 20.87 -12.73 4.64
C ASP A 117 19.60 -12.41 3.84
N THR A 118 19.69 -11.43 2.93
CA THR A 118 18.54 -10.89 2.21
C THR A 118 18.12 -11.85 1.09
N SER A 119 17.51 -12.97 1.46
CA SER A 119 16.82 -13.81 0.48
C SER A 119 15.78 -12.97 -0.28
N SER A 120 15.82 -13.06 -1.61
CA SER A 120 14.87 -12.38 -2.49
C SER A 120 13.44 -12.76 -2.13
N ILE A 121 12.56 -11.76 -1.95
CA ILE A 121 11.15 -11.99 -1.62
C ILE A 121 10.34 -12.02 -2.91
N HIS A 122 9.72 -13.16 -3.21
CA HIS A 122 8.79 -13.27 -4.33
C HIS A 122 7.63 -12.26 -4.18
N PRO A 123 7.16 -11.58 -5.25
CA PRO A 123 6.07 -10.60 -5.19
C PRO A 123 4.76 -11.08 -4.51
N LEU A 124 4.46 -12.37 -4.60
CA LEU A 124 3.33 -12.99 -3.89
C LEU A 124 3.55 -13.20 -2.38
N GLY A 125 4.76 -12.97 -1.88
CA GLY A 125 5.15 -13.24 -0.50
C GLY A 125 5.16 -14.72 -0.13
N LEU A 126 5.19 -15.61 -1.12
CA LEU A 126 5.17 -17.05 -0.93
C LEU A 126 6.60 -17.59 -0.96
N PRO A 127 7.11 -18.15 0.16
CA PRO A 127 8.53 -18.52 0.29
C PRO A 127 8.95 -19.72 -0.58
N HIS A 128 8.00 -20.48 -1.11
CA HIS A 128 8.26 -21.64 -1.97
C HIS A 128 8.33 -21.30 -3.46
N LEU A 129 8.05 -20.04 -3.85
CA LEU A 129 8.16 -19.60 -5.22
C LEU A 129 9.53 -18.96 -5.46
N PRO A 130 10.26 -19.36 -6.53
CA PRO A 130 11.57 -18.79 -6.82
C PRO A 130 11.42 -17.34 -7.26
N TRP A 131 12.23 -16.46 -6.69
CA TRP A 131 12.43 -15.10 -7.16
C TRP A 131 13.90 -14.75 -7.00
N THR A 132 14.52 -14.28 -8.06
CA THR A 132 15.94 -14.01 -8.13
C THR A 132 16.18 -12.56 -8.53
N ASN A 133 17.41 -12.09 -8.37
CA ASN A 133 17.82 -10.77 -8.87
C ASN A 133 17.54 -10.60 -10.38
N LYS A 134 17.58 -11.70 -11.15
CA LYS A 134 17.24 -11.69 -12.58
C LYS A 134 15.75 -11.46 -12.83
N ASP A 135 14.88 -11.96 -11.96
CA ASP A 135 13.43 -11.74 -12.07
C ASP A 135 13.05 -10.30 -11.70
N ALA A 136 13.80 -9.69 -10.78
CA ALA A 136 13.67 -8.29 -10.38
C ALA A 136 14.45 -7.30 -11.27
N ASP A 137 15.12 -7.79 -12.30
CA ASP A 137 16.02 -6.98 -13.12
C ASP A 137 15.24 -6.01 -14.01
N LEU A 138 15.60 -4.73 -13.89
CA LEU A 138 15.07 -3.62 -14.68
C LEU A 138 16.15 -2.97 -15.54
N ASN A 139 17.38 -3.48 -15.54
CA ASN A 139 18.48 -2.93 -16.32
C ASN A 139 18.12 -2.88 -17.80
N GLY A 140 18.24 -1.70 -18.41
CA GLY A 140 17.92 -1.51 -19.82
C GLY A 140 16.42 -1.56 -20.16
N ALA A 141 15.53 -1.69 -19.17
CA ALA A 141 14.09 -1.77 -19.41
C ALA A 141 13.45 -0.37 -19.44
N VAL A 142 12.37 -0.25 -20.22
CA VAL A 142 11.39 0.82 -20.06
C VAL A 142 10.35 0.36 -19.06
N VAL A 143 10.24 1.09 -17.95
CA VAL A 143 9.28 0.82 -16.89
C VAL A 143 8.06 1.68 -17.11
N VAL A 144 6.90 1.05 -17.28
CA VAL A 144 5.62 1.72 -17.47
C VAL A 144 4.80 1.59 -16.20
N SER A 145 4.47 2.73 -15.58
CA SER A 145 3.60 2.81 -14.41
C SER A 145 2.22 3.29 -14.84
N LEU A 146 1.24 2.41 -14.84
CA LEU A 146 -0.18 2.74 -15.08
C LEU A 146 -0.85 3.21 -13.77
N SER A 147 -1.76 4.18 -13.86
CA SER A 147 -2.32 4.86 -12.68
C SER A 147 -1.22 5.51 -11.82
N ALA A 148 -0.25 6.15 -12.48
CA ALA A 148 0.95 6.71 -11.83
C ALA A 148 0.64 7.80 -10.79
N ALA A 149 -0.43 8.58 -10.97
CA ALA A 149 -0.85 9.60 -10.00
C ALA A 149 -1.43 9.02 -8.69
N SER A 150 -1.64 7.71 -8.60
CA SER A 150 -2.07 7.05 -7.38
C SER A 150 -0.99 7.12 -6.28
N LYS A 151 -1.40 6.91 -5.02
CA LYS A 151 -0.46 6.85 -3.89
C LYS A 151 0.63 5.79 -4.10
N THR A 152 0.26 4.65 -4.67
CA THR A 152 1.18 3.54 -4.95
C THR A 152 2.11 3.87 -6.11
N GLY A 153 1.59 4.45 -7.20
CA GLY A 153 2.39 4.86 -8.36
C GLY A 153 3.44 5.91 -8.01
N ARG A 154 3.06 6.94 -7.25
CA ARG A 154 3.99 7.96 -6.74
C ARG A 154 5.06 7.36 -5.82
N SER A 155 4.66 6.45 -4.92
CA SER A 155 5.61 5.75 -4.05
C SER A 155 6.57 4.88 -4.85
N LEU A 156 6.13 4.23 -5.94
CA LEU A 156 7.00 3.48 -6.82
C LEU A 156 8.02 4.41 -7.48
N ALA A 157 7.57 5.49 -8.10
CA ALA A 157 8.45 6.44 -8.79
C ALA A 157 9.52 7.00 -7.84
N TRP A 158 9.12 7.39 -6.63
CA TRP A 158 10.05 7.83 -5.59
C TRP A 158 11.03 6.72 -5.18
N LYS A 159 10.58 5.47 -5.03
CA LYS A 159 11.45 4.33 -4.69
C LYS A 159 12.46 4.01 -5.79
N LEU A 160 12.03 4.00 -7.05
CA LEU A 160 12.90 3.74 -8.20
C LEU A 160 13.98 4.81 -8.37
N THR A 161 13.62 6.07 -8.10
CA THR A 161 14.56 7.17 -8.21
C THR A 161 15.51 7.23 -7.02
N ARG A 162 15.02 7.18 -5.78
CA ARG A 162 15.81 7.60 -4.61
C ARG A 162 16.27 6.48 -3.68
N ASN A 163 15.78 5.26 -3.89
CA ASN A 163 15.84 4.19 -2.89
C ASN A 163 16.09 2.80 -3.50
N ARG A 164 16.51 2.74 -4.77
CA ARG A 164 16.89 1.52 -5.47
C ARG A 164 18.41 1.32 -5.36
N ASP A 165 18.84 0.09 -5.10
CA ASP A 165 20.24 -0.31 -5.28
C ASP A 165 20.54 -0.42 -6.79
N ARG A 166 21.54 0.35 -7.23
CA ARG A 166 21.90 0.51 -8.64
C ARG A 166 23.11 -0.32 -9.06
N ALA A 167 23.68 -1.12 -8.17
CA ALA A 167 24.80 -2.00 -8.50
C ALA A 167 24.49 -2.96 -9.67
N GLY A 168 23.21 -3.32 -9.86
CA GLY A 168 22.73 -4.16 -10.97
C GLY A 168 22.34 -3.42 -12.25
N GLY A 169 22.50 -2.09 -12.30
CA GLY A 169 22.07 -1.25 -13.42
C GLY A 169 20.72 -0.55 -13.20
N ASP A 170 20.40 0.37 -14.11
CA ASP A 170 19.22 1.24 -14.04
C ASP A 170 18.25 0.95 -15.20
N PRO A 171 16.94 1.18 -15.01
CA PRO A 171 16.01 1.27 -16.13
C PRO A 171 16.40 2.43 -17.05
N MET A 172 16.07 2.30 -18.34
CA MET A 172 16.30 3.37 -19.33
C MET A 172 15.36 4.55 -19.10
N ALA A 173 14.09 4.24 -18.82
CA ALA A 173 13.04 5.23 -18.66
C ALA A 173 11.97 4.74 -17.69
N LEU A 174 11.29 5.71 -17.07
CA LEU A 174 10.07 5.53 -16.29
C LEU A 174 8.95 6.35 -16.95
N LEU A 175 8.06 5.66 -17.66
CA LEU A 175 6.86 6.25 -18.24
C LEU A 175 5.72 6.18 -17.23
N GLN A 176 5.23 7.34 -16.81
CA GLN A 176 4.19 7.49 -15.79
C GLN A 176 2.85 7.85 -16.44
N LEU A 177 2.06 6.83 -16.79
CA LEU A 177 0.79 7.02 -17.46
C LEU A 177 -0.35 7.22 -16.47
N THR A 178 -1.13 8.27 -16.68
CA THR A 178 -2.26 8.62 -15.80
C THR A 178 -3.29 9.51 -16.52
N SER A 179 -4.51 9.61 -16.00
CA SER A 179 -5.51 10.57 -16.49
C SER A 179 -5.24 12.02 -16.06
N SER A 180 -4.21 12.27 -15.25
CA SER A 180 -3.88 13.60 -14.75
C SER A 180 -2.36 13.82 -14.67
N PRO A 181 -1.62 13.78 -15.80
CA PRO A 181 -0.16 13.85 -15.82
C PRO A 181 0.41 15.12 -15.21
N GLN A 182 -0.32 16.24 -15.28
CA GLN A 182 0.04 17.52 -14.66
C GLN A 182 0.28 17.43 -13.14
N THR A 183 -0.32 16.42 -12.47
CA THR A 183 -0.18 16.19 -11.03
C THR A 183 1.17 15.57 -10.65
N LEU A 184 1.94 15.11 -11.64
CA LEU A 184 3.22 14.43 -11.48
C LEU A 184 4.43 15.31 -11.82
N ALA A 185 4.24 16.58 -12.19
CA ALA A 185 5.33 17.47 -12.61
C ALA A 185 6.47 17.52 -11.58
N SER A 186 6.14 17.70 -10.29
CA SER A 186 7.13 17.69 -9.18
C SER A 186 7.86 16.35 -8.97
N LEU A 187 7.34 15.26 -9.53
CA LEU A 187 7.93 13.92 -9.45
C LEU A 187 8.65 13.52 -10.75
N ALA A 188 8.60 14.37 -11.77
CA ALA A 188 9.26 14.19 -13.06
C ALA A 188 10.64 14.84 -13.10
N GLU A 189 10.95 15.73 -12.15
CA GLU A 189 12.27 16.33 -12.03
C GLU A 189 13.28 15.27 -11.58
N SER A 190 14.30 15.06 -12.41
CA SER A 190 15.43 14.20 -12.08
C SER A 190 16.14 14.77 -10.85
N ASP A 191 16.33 13.94 -9.83
CA ASP A 191 17.22 14.25 -8.72
C ASP A 191 18.67 14.23 -9.26
N ASP A 192 19.58 15.03 -8.68
CA ASP A 192 21.02 14.99 -8.97
C ASP A 192 21.59 13.57 -8.75
N GLN A 193 20.88 12.73 -7.98
CA GLN A 193 21.19 11.32 -7.74
C GLN A 193 20.80 10.36 -8.88
N THR A 194 20.00 10.81 -9.87
CA THR A 194 19.46 9.95 -10.94
C THR A 194 19.62 10.53 -12.35
N PRO A 195 20.82 10.95 -12.78
CA PRO A 195 21.00 11.68 -14.03
C PRO A 195 20.69 10.85 -15.29
N SER A 196 20.63 9.52 -15.19
CA SER A 196 20.42 8.59 -16.30
C SER A 196 18.98 8.15 -16.52
N LEU A 197 18.09 8.31 -15.53
CA LEU A 197 16.70 7.83 -15.63
C LEU A 197 15.79 8.93 -16.16
N THR A 198 15.31 8.76 -17.40
CA THR A 198 14.30 9.66 -17.97
C THR A 198 12.93 9.36 -17.34
N ILE A 199 12.27 10.37 -16.78
CA ILE A 199 10.94 10.23 -16.16
C ILE A 199 9.94 11.05 -16.95
N THR A 200 8.93 10.39 -17.52
CA THR A 200 7.98 11.04 -18.43
C THR A 200 6.55 10.83 -17.92
N PRO A 201 5.91 11.85 -17.33
CA PRO A 201 4.47 11.85 -17.13
C PRO A 201 3.74 12.01 -18.46
N ALA A 202 2.73 11.20 -18.71
CA ALA A 202 1.91 11.31 -19.91
C ALA A 202 0.46 10.86 -19.67
N ALA A 203 -0.46 11.35 -20.51
CA ALA A 203 -1.80 10.82 -20.57
C ALA A 203 -1.81 9.41 -21.18
N TYR A 204 -2.82 8.61 -20.86
CA TYR A 204 -2.97 7.27 -21.46
C TYR A 204 -3.05 7.26 -22.99
N THR A 205 -3.43 8.39 -23.59
CA THR A 205 -3.64 8.56 -25.03
C THR A 205 -2.45 9.20 -25.74
N ASP A 206 -1.43 9.64 -25.00
CA ASP A 206 -0.29 10.31 -25.61
C ASP A 206 0.56 9.28 -26.38
N PRO A 207 1.13 9.67 -27.53
CA PRO A 207 2.03 8.80 -28.27
C PRO A 207 3.29 8.51 -27.43
N ILE A 208 3.70 7.24 -27.41
CA ILE A 208 4.88 6.80 -26.67
C ILE A 208 6.03 6.68 -27.66
N ASP A 209 6.76 7.77 -27.83
CA ASP A 209 7.96 7.83 -28.66
C ASP A 209 9.20 7.52 -27.82
N GLU A 210 9.28 6.30 -27.28
CA GLU A 210 10.53 5.81 -26.70
C GLU A 210 11.29 4.97 -27.73
N ALA A 211 12.59 5.25 -27.88
CA ALA A 211 13.48 4.51 -28.79
C ALA A 211 13.31 3.00 -28.55
N ALA A 212 12.92 2.27 -29.60
CA ALA A 212 12.47 0.86 -29.58
C ALA A 212 13.12 0.03 -28.45
N PRO A 213 12.47 -0.08 -27.28
CA PRO A 213 13.09 -0.75 -26.14
C PRO A 213 13.16 -2.24 -26.40
N THR A 214 14.24 -2.87 -25.96
CA THR A 214 14.39 -4.33 -26.03
C THR A 214 13.54 -5.04 -24.96
N ARG A 215 13.10 -4.31 -23.92
CA ARG A 215 12.30 -4.84 -22.81
C ARG A 215 11.39 -3.77 -22.21
N VAL A 216 10.10 -4.09 -22.06
CA VAL A 216 9.09 -3.27 -21.36
C VAL A 216 8.59 -4.02 -20.12
N VAL A 217 8.54 -3.32 -18.99
CA VAL A 217 7.98 -3.82 -17.72
C VAL A 217 6.79 -2.96 -17.32
N VAL A 218 5.61 -3.56 -17.26
CA VAL A 218 4.36 -2.85 -16.93
C VAL A 218 3.97 -3.09 -15.47
N LEU A 219 3.77 -2.00 -14.73
CA LEU A 219 3.37 -1.93 -13.34
C LEU A 219 1.99 -1.26 -13.25
N GLU A 220 0.99 -2.03 -12.80
CA GLU A 220 -0.41 -1.62 -12.78
C GLU A 220 -0.90 -1.34 -11.35
N PHE A 221 -1.46 -0.14 -11.13
CA PHE A 221 -1.92 0.36 -9.82
C PHE A 221 -3.42 0.64 -9.74
N GLY A 222 -4.23 -0.02 -10.57
CA GLY A 222 -5.69 0.07 -10.56
C GLY A 222 -6.25 1.08 -11.56
N SER A 223 -5.63 1.21 -12.73
CA SER A 223 -6.20 1.87 -13.90
C SER A 223 -7.49 1.14 -14.35
N PRO A 224 -8.40 1.82 -15.08
CA PRO A 224 -9.55 1.16 -15.69
C PRO A 224 -9.10 -0.01 -16.57
N ALA A 225 -9.84 -1.13 -16.57
CA ALA A 225 -9.46 -2.32 -17.34
C ALA A 225 -9.21 -2.03 -18.83
N SER A 226 -10.01 -1.13 -19.43
CA SER A 226 -9.84 -0.70 -20.82
C SER A 226 -8.51 0.00 -21.10
N VAL A 227 -7.91 0.67 -20.10
CA VAL A 227 -6.60 1.31 -20.23
C VAL A 227 -5.51 0.25 -20.30
N LEU A 228 -5.52 -0.73 -19.39
CA LEU A 228 -4.56 -1.82 -19.41
C LEU A 228 -4.69 -2.65 -20.70
N ASP A 229 -5.91 -3.01 -21.08
CA ASP A 229 -6.16 -3.82 -22.28
C ASP A 229 -5.70 -3.07 -23.54
N GLY A 230 -6.10 -1.80 -23.69
CA GLY A 230 -5.68 -0.98 -24.82
C GLY A 230 -4.16 -0.77 -24.89
N PHE A 231 -3.50 -0.59 -23.74
CA PHE A 231 -2.04 -0.48 -23.68
C PHE A 231 -1.37 -1.79 -24.11
N MET A 232 -1.85 -2.94 -23.63
CA MET A 232 -1.29 -4.24 -23.98
C MET A 232 -1.52 -4.60 -25.45
N ASP A 233 -2.66 -4.21 -26.02
CA ASP A 233 -2.95 -4.38 -27.45
C ASP A 233 -1.98 -3.53 -28.30
N ALA A 234 -1.78 -2.26 -27.92
CA ALA A 234 -0.82 -1.38 -28.60
C ALA A 234 0.62 -1.92 -28.51
N LEU A 235 1.03 -2.41 -27.34
CA LEU A 235 2.35 -3.01 -27.15
C LEU A 235 2.52 -4.28 -27.99
N SER A 236 1.50 -5.13 -28.08
CA SER A 236 1.54 -6.36 -28.89
C SER A 236 1.55 -6.08 -30.40
N ALA A 237 0.98 -4.96 -30.83
CA ALA A 237 1.01 -4.51 -32.22
C ALA A 237 2.36 -3.84 -32.59
N SER A 238 3.08 -3.31 -31.61
CA SER A 238 4.46 -2.87 -31.77
C SER A 238 5.39 -4.10 -31.84
N ALA A 239 6.47 -4.07 -32.61
CA ALA A 239 7.43 -5.19 -32.71
C ALA A 239 8.24 -5.45 -31.40
N ILE A 240 7.77 -4.92 -30.27
CA ILE A 240 8.40 -4.98 -28.95
C ILE A 240 7.81 -6.16 -28.18
N ALA A 241 8.64 -7.13 -27.81
CA ALA A 241 8.17 -8.26 -27.01
C ALA A 241 7.84 -7.82 -25.57
N PRO A 242 6.61 -8.04 -25.06
CA PRO A 242 6.31 -7.82 -23.65
C PRO A 242 7.03 -8.85 -22.79
N ALA A 243 7.90 -8.42 -21.87
CA ALA A 243 8.71 -9.34 -21.07
C ALA A 243 8.03 -9.75 -19.75
N THR A 244 7.26 -8.86 -19.10
CA THR A 244 6.54 -9.15 -17.85
C THR A 244 5.48 -8.08 -17.57
N VAL A 245 4.24 -8.48 -17.23
CA VAL A 245 3.15 -7.56 -16.85
C VAL A 245 2.66 -7.92 -15.45
N LEU A 246 2.75 -7.07 -14.45
CA LEU A 246 2.27 -7.43 -13.11
C LEU A 246 0.73 -7.26 -12.99
N GLN A 247 -0.11 -8.24 -13.44
CA GLN A 247 -1.49 -8.61 -12.96
C GLN A 247 -2.42 -9.30 -14.02
N SER A 248 -2.74 -10.62 -13.86
CA SER A 248 -3.71 -11.51 -14.61
C SER A 248 -3.23 -12.54 -15.70
N LYS A 249 -3.68 -13.81 -15.62
CA LYS A 249 -3.11 -15.03 -16.25
C LYS A 249 -2.87 -15.11 -17.78
N ARG A 250 -3.20 -14.12 -18.60
CA ARG A 250 -3.07 -14.25 -20.08
C ARG A 250 -1.69 -13.93 -20.66
N LEU A 251 -0.78 -13.26 -19.94
CA LEU A 251 0.46 -12.69 -20.52
C LEU A 251 1.71 -12.74 -19.60
N GLY A 252 1.93 -13.81 -18.83
CA GLY A 252 3.14 -13.91 -17.98
C GLY A 252 3.14 -12.92 -16.81
N LYS A 253 2.07 -12.95 -16.01
CA LYS A 253 1.77 -11.90 -15.05
C LYS A 253 2.01 -12.27 -13.59
N VAL A 254 2.62 -11.37 -12.82
CA VAL A 254 2.94 -11.60 -11.39
C VAL A 254 2.24 -10.56 -10.51
N GLN A 255 1.36 -11.00 -9.60
CA GLN A 255 0.67 -10.11 -8.67
C GLN A 255 1.55 -9.83 -7.45
N ILE A 256 1.58 -8.57 -6.98
CA ILE A 256 2.13 -8.24 -5.66
C ILE A 256 1.07 -8.50 -4.59
N ASN A 257 1.41 -9.37 -3.63
CA ASN A 257 0.68 -9.51 -2.38
C ASN A 257 1.41 -8.70 -1.31
N THR A 258 0.87 -7.52 -1.00
CA THR A 258 1.49 -6.61 -0.02
C THR A 258 1.62 -7.28 1.35
N SER A 259 0.64 -8.06 1.79
CA SER A 259 0.69 -8.70 3.12
C SER A 259 1.83 -9.73 3.17
N GLY A 260 1.87 -10.64 2.20
CA GLY A 260 2.90 -11.67 2.14
C GLY A 260 4.30 -11.07 2.02
N VAL A 261 4.50 -10.05 1.19
CA VAL A 261 5.81 -9.37 1.05
C VAL A 261 6.21 -8.69 2.36
N ARG A 262 5.28 -8.04 3.07
CA ARG A 262 5.54 -7.42 4.38
C ARG A 262 5.90 -8.46 5.43
N ASP A 263 5.16 -9.57 5.50
CA ASP A 263 5.40 -10.63 6.47
C ASP A 263 6.77 -11.26 6.25
N ARG A 264 7.12 -11.58 4.99
CA ARG A 264 8.46 -12.08 4.63
C ARG A 264 9.56 -11.06 4.92
N GLY A 265 9.31 -9.77 4.68
CA GLY A 265 10.26 -8.71 5.00
C GLY A 265 10.54 -8.60 6.50
N LYS A 266 9.50 -8.76 7.33
CA LYS A 266 9.64 -8.80 8.79
C LYS A 266 10.38 -10.05 9.26
N GLU A 267 10.11 -11.21 8.65
CA GLU A 267 10.82 -12.44 8.98
C GLU A 267 12.32 -12.35 8.61
N ALA A 268 12.66 -11.71 7.49
CA ALA A 268 14.04 -11.57 7.03
C ALA A 268 14.83 -10.51 7.82
N ALA A 269 14.24 -9.36 8.11
CA ALA A 269 14.93 -8.23 8.76
C ALA A 269 14.74 -8.17 10.29
N GLY A 270 13.78 -8.94 10.83
CA GLY A 270 13.22 -8.71 12.16
C GLY A 270 12.11 -7.66 12.12
N ALA A 271 10.98 -7.93 12.78
CA ALA A 271 9.78 -7.10 12.69
C ALA A 271 9.95 -5.67 13.26
N ALA A 272 10.74 -5.51 14.33
CA ALA A 272 11.09 -4.20 14.87
C ALA A 272 11.92 -3.38 13.88
N GLU A 273 12.97 -3.97 13.31
CA GLU A 273 13.84 -3.29 12.34
C GLU A 273 13.12 -2.95 11.04
N TYR A 274 12.34 -3.90 10.52
CA TYR A 274 11.48 -3.68 9.36
C TYR A 274 10.55 -2.47 9.57
N SER A 275 9.93 -2.38 10.75
CA SER A 275 9.02 -1.27 11.08
C SER A 275 9.78 0.06 11.16
N ARG A 276 10.93 0.09 11.85
CA ARG A 276 11.80 1.29 11.90
C ARG A 276 12.22 1.77 10.52
N ALA A 277 12.71 0.86 9.67
CA ALA A 277 13.16 1.19 8.32
C ALA A 277 11.99 1.66 7.43
N SER A 278 10.82 1.04 7.57
CA SER A 278 9.59 1.46 6.89
C SER A 278 9.18 2.88 7.30
N ASP A 279 9.19 3.19 8.60
CA ASP A 279 8.82 4.51 9.11
C ASP A 279 9.84 5.57 8.68
N ALA A 280 11.14 5.28 8.78
CA ALA A 280 12.18 6.18 8.31
C ALA A 280 12.08 6.47 6.81
N ALA A 281 11.77 5.46 5.99
CA ALA A 281 11.55 5.63 4.56
C ALA A 281 10.30 6.46 4.26
N TRP A 282 9.22 6.28 5.03
CA TRP A 282 8.01 7.08 4.92
C TRP A 282 8.25 8.56 5.28
N GLU A 283 8.96 8.83 6.37
CA GLU A 283 9.32 10.20 6.77
C GLU A 283 10.22 10.89 5.74
N ARG A 284 11.13 10.15 5.11
CA ARG A 284 11.92 10.66 3.98
C ARG A 284 11.03 10.96 2.77
N TYR A 285 10.21 10.00 2.36
CA TYR A 285 9.24 10.16 1.26
C TYR A 285 8.34 11.39 1.44
N TYR A 286 7.83 11.59 2.65
CA TYR A 286 6.99 12.74 2.97
C TYR A 286 7.74 14.07 2.90
N ARG A 287 8.93 14.15 3.52
CA ARG A 287 9.76 15.38 3.52
C ARG A 287 10.23 15.79 2.13
N GLU A 288 10.49 14.82 1.26
CA GLU A 288 10.90 15.06 -0.13
C GLU A 288 9.71 15.29 -1.08
N ASN A 289 8.52 15.59 -0.53
CA ASN A 289 7.30 15.83 -1.29
C ASN A 289 6.91 14.68 -2.23
N GLY A 290 7.15 13.43 -1.84
CA GLY A 290 6.83 12.25 -2.66
C GLY A 290 5.33 12.11 -2.97
N LEU A 291 4.47 12.72 -2.15
CA LEU A 291 3.02 12.81 -2.41
C LEU A 291 2.65 13.79 -3.53
N GLY A 292 3.57 14.66 -3.93
CA GLY A 292 3.35 15.70 -4.93
C GLY A 292 2.25 16.67 -4.50
N ASP A 293 1.19 16.74 -5.29
CA ASP A 293 0.04 17.62 -5.06
C ASP A 293 -1.05 17.01 -4.16
N ILE A 294 -0.86 15.76 -3.69
CA ILE A 294 -1.77 15.12 -2.74
C ILE A 294 -1.61 15.80 -1.38
N ASN A 295 -2.61 16.59 -1.03
CA ASN A 295 -2.67 17.30 0.24
C ASN A 295 -3.50 16.53 1.27
N LEU A 296 -2.84 16.04 2.32
CA LEU A 296 -3.53 15.45 3.47
C LEU A 296 -4.14 16.57 4.32
N ARG A 297 -5.45 16.76 4.23
CA ARG A 297 -6.16 17.72 5.09
C ARG A 297 -6.76 17.02 6.30
N ARG A 298 -6.28 17.38 7.49
CA ARG A 298 -6.96 17.00 8.74
C ARG A 298 -8.28 17.76 8.83
N LEU A 299 -9.39 17.08 8.53
CA LEU A 299 -10.72 17.67 8.69
C LEU A 299 -10.99 17.96 10.17
N PRO A 300 -11.35 19.19 10.55
CA PRO A 300 -11.80 19.49 11.91
C PRO A 300 -13.12 18.76 12.19
N VAL A 301 -13.28 18.28 13.43
CA VAL A 301 -14.42 17.45 13.86
C VAL A 301 -15.79 18.11 13.57
N SER A 302 -15.84 19.44 13.56
CA SER A 302 -17.05 20.23 13.23
C SER A 302 -17.42 20.24 11.74
N ALA A 303 -16.44 20.10 10.83
CA ALA A 303 -16.67 20.09 9.38
C ALA A 303 -17.16 18.71 8.89
N ALA A 304 -16.69 17.62 9.51
CA ALA A 304 -17.11 16.25 9.20
C ALA A 304 -18.60 16.00 9.48
N ARG A 305 -19.23 16.81 10.35
CA ARG A 305 -20.69 16.75 10.61
C ARG A 305 -21.54 17.40 9.51
N ARG A 306 -21.04 18.44 8.82
CA ARG A 306 -21.82 19.19 7.80
C ARG A 306 -21.79 18.55 6.41
N LYS A 307 -20.73 17.83 6.06
CA LYS A 307 -20.66 17.08 4.78
C LYS A 307 -21.44 15.75 4.79
N LYS A 308 -22.24 15.46 5.83
CA LYS A 308 -23.08 14.25 5.86
C LYS A 308 -24.28 14.30 4.92
N GLU A 309 -24.65 15.48 4.38
CA GLU A 309 -25.77 15.61 3.43
C GLU A 309 -25.35 15.48 1.96
N ASN A 310 -24.05 15.64 1.65
CA ASN A 310 -23.49 15.41 0.32
C ASN A 310 -22.22 14.58 0.46
N MET A 311 -22.31 13.30 0.09
CA MET A 311 -21.28 12.30 0.31
C MET A 311 -20.06 12.52 -0.61
N GLU A 312 -19.17 13.44 -0.23
CA GLU A 312 -17.82 13.53 -0.79
C GLU A 312 -16.84 12.84 0.16
N LEU A 313 -16.40 11.64 -0.23
CA LEU A 313 -15.23 10.99 0.36
C LEU A 313 -13.97 11.72 -0.12
N ILE A 314 -13.38 12.52 0.77
CA ILE A 314 -12.05 13.12 0.56
C ILE A 314 -11.06 12.34 1.45
N TRP A 315 -10.05 11.75 0.80
CA TRP A 315 -8.85 11.21 1.44
C TRP A 315 -7.76 12.28 1.48
#